data_AF-A0A2B1JB22-F1
#
_entry.id   AF-A0A2B1JB22-F1
#
_cell.length_a   1.000
_cell.length_b   1.000
_cell.length_c   1.000
_cell.angle_alpha   90.00
_cell.angle_beta   90.00
_cell.angle_gamma   90.00
#
_symmetry.space_group_name_H-M   'P 1'
#
loop_
_entity.id
_entity.type
_entity.pdbx_description
1 polymer ?
#
loop_
_entity_poly.entity_id
_entity_poly.type
_entity_poly.pdbx_seq_one_letter_code
_entity_poly.pdbx_strand_id
1 'polypeptide(L)'
;MTKIGINGFGRIGRNVFRAALNNSEVEVVAINDLTDAKTLAHLLKYDTVHGTLNAEVSANENSIVVNGKEIKVIAERDPAQLPWSDYGVEIVVESTGRFTKKADAEKHLGGSVKKVIISAPASDEDITVVMGVNHEDYDAANHNVVSNASCTTNCLAPFAKVLNEKFGVKRGMMTTIHSYTNDQQILDLPHKDLRRARAAAENMIPTSTGAAKAVALVLPELKGKLNGGAVRVPTANVSLVDLVVELDKEVTVEEVNAAFKAAAEGELKDILGYSEEPLVSIDYNGCTNSSTIDALSTMVMEGNMVKVLSWYDNETGYSNRVVDLAAYMTAKGL
;
A
#
# COMPACT_ATOMS: atom_id res chain seq x y z
N MET A 1 11.10 -7.97 17.97
CA MET A 1 9.99 -8.53 17.19
C MET A 1 8.71 -7.92 17.73
N THR A 2 8.06 -7.10 16.92
CA THR A 2 6.84 -6.36 17.24
C THR A 2 5.64 -7.25 17.07
N LYS A 3 4.75 -7.28 18.06
CA LYS A 3 3.49 -8.01 17.95
C LYS A 3 2.43 -7.13 17.31
N ILE A 4 1.87 -7.59 16.19
CA ILE A 4 0.83 -6.87 15.48
C ILE A 4 -0.51 -7.60 15.52
N GLY A 5 -1.58 -6.81 15.58
CA GLY A 5 -2.96 -7.24 15.39
C GLY A 5 -3.47 -6.73 14.06
N ILE A 6 -4.23 -7.54 13.31
CA ILE A 6 -4.80 -7.14 12.02
C ILE A 6 -6.32 -6.97 12.19
N ASN A 7 -6.84 -5.77 11.98
CA ASN A 7 -8.27 -5.51 11.91
C ASN A 7 -8.74 -5.50 10.45
N GLY A 8 -9.63 -6.43 10.08
CA GLY A 8 -10.06 -6.68 8.71
C GLY A 8 -9.09 -7.59 7.95
N PHE A 9 -9.42 -8.87 7.85
CA PHE A 9 -8.62 -9.90 7.19
C PHE A 9 -9.01 -10.10 5.71
N GLY A 10 -9.18 -8.96 5.04
CA GLY A 10 -9.44 -8.86 3.59
C GLY A 10 -8.18 -9.05 2.74
N ARG A 11 -8.18 -8.49 1.52
CA ARG A 11 -7.02 -8.57 0.60
C ARG A 11 -5.74 -8.03 1.24
N ILE A 12 -5.78 -6.81 1.80
CA ILE A 12 -4.61 -6.21 2.45
C ILE A 12 -4.25 -6.94 3.75
N GLY A 13 -5.20 -7.20 4.65
CA GLY A 13 -4.91 -7.90 5.90
C GLY A 13 -4.25 -9.27 5.71
N ARG A 14 -4.70 -10.08 4.74
CA ARG A 14 -4.07 -11.37 4.42
C ARG A 14 -2.68 -11.21 3.79
N ASN A 15 -2.49 -10.21 2.92
CA ASN A 15 -1.18 -9.97 2.32
C ASN A 15 -0.18 -9.36 3.32
N VAL A 16 -0.63 -8.57 4.29
CA VAL A 16 0.19 -8.14 5.44
C VAL A 16 0.62 -9.34 6.27
N PHE A 17 -0.29 -10.28 6.53
CA PHE A 17 0.07 -11.55 7.19
C PHE A 17 1.12 -12.34 6.39
N ARG A 18 0.92 -12.49 5.08
CA ARG A 18 1.87 -13.18 4.18
C ARG A 18 3.24 -12.50 4.17
N ALA A 19 3.28 -11.17 4.15
CA ALA A 19 4.52 -10.39 4.23
C ALA A 19 5.21 -10.57 5.59
N ALA A 20 4.45 -10.49 6.68
CA ALA A 20 4.97 -10.68 8.04
C ALA A 20 5.57 -12.07 8.27
N LEU A 21 5.05 -13.14 7.64
CA LEU A 21 5.63 -14.49 7.73
C LEU A 21 7.09 -14.55 7.27
N ASN A 22 7.49 -13.68 6.35
CA ASN A 22 8.86 -13.62 5.81
C ASN A 22 9.70 -12.52 6.46
N ASN A 23 9.19 -11.84 7.49
CA ASN A 23 9.86 -10.76 8.19
C ASN A 23 10.16 -11.18 9.64
N SER A 24 11.40 -11.07 10.09
CA SER A 24 11.83 -11.47 11.44
C SER A 24 11.60 -10.41 12.52
N GLU A 25 11.18 -9.21 12.14
CA GLU A 25 10.95 -8.07 13.04
C GLU A 25 9.49 -7.94 13.44
N VAL A 26 8.55 -8.58 12.71
CA VAL A 26 7.11 -8.44 12.92
C VAL A 26 6.44 -9.80 13.07
N GLU A 27 5.57 -9.95 14.06
CA GLU A 27 4.79 -11.17 14.31
C GLU A 27 3.30 -10.84 14.42
N VAL A 28 2.45 -11.51 13.62
CA VAL A 28 0.99 -11.41 13.77
C VAL A 28 0.53 -12.35 14.88
N VAL A 29 -0.10 -11.79 15.91
CA VAL A 29 -0.57 -12.55 17.08
C VAL A 29 -2.09 -12.62 17.20
N ALA A 30 -2.81 -11.69 16.57
CA ALA A 30 -4.27 -11.66 16.57
C ALA A 30 -4.84 -11.07 15.27
N ILE A 31 -6.01 -11.57 14.88
CA ILE A 31 -6.77 -11.15 13.71
C ILE A 31 -8.21 -10.88 14.16
N ASN A 32 -8.79 -9.76 13.72
CA ASN A 32 -10.21 -9.50 13.84
C ASN A 32 -10.88 -9.44 12.46
N ASP A 33 -11.91 -10.25 12.26
CA ASP A 33 -12.82 -10.15 11.11
C ASP A 33 -14.20 -10.72 11.50
N LEU A 34 -15.25 -10.30 10.82
CA LEU A 34 -16.64 -10.67 11.14
C LEU A 34 -17.02 -12.03 10.54
N THR A 35 -16.13 -13.03 10.67
CA THR A 35 -16.30 -14.39 10.16
C THR A 35 -15.45 -15.38 10.98
N ASP A 36 -15.67 -16.68 10.77
CA ASP A 36 -15.06 -17.74 11.59
C ASP A 36 -13.61 -18.05 11.18
N ALA A 37 -12.85 -18.62 12.13
CA ALA A 37 -11.43 -18.94 11.94
C ALA A 37 -11.17 -19.93 10.80
N LYS A 38 -12.09 -20.88 10.54
CA LYS A 38 -11.94 -21.87 9.47
C LYS A 38 -12.06 -21.21 8.10
N THR A 39 -13.00 -20.28 7.93
CA THR A 39 -13.13 -19.46 6.72
C THR A 39 -11.89 -18.61 6.50
N LEU A 40 -11.39 -17.92 7.53
CA LEU A 40 -10.18 -17.10 7.40
C LEU A 40 -8.92 -17.92 7.07
N ALA A 41 -8.75 -19.09 7.70
CA ALA A 41 -7.65 -20.01 7.41
C ALA A 41 -7.70 -20.50 5.95
N HIS A 42 -8.89 -20.83 5.45
CA HIS A 42 -9.08 -21.21 4.05
C HIS A 42 -8.65 -20.10 3.09
N LEU A 43 -9.11 -18.86 3.33
CA LEU A 43 -8.79 -17.69 2.51
C LEU A 43 -7.33 -17.24 2.63
N LEU A 44 -6.65 -17.56 3.74
CA LEU A 44 -5.21 -17.36 3.89
C LEU A 44 -4.43 -18.41 3.07
N LYS A 45 -4.82 -19.69 3.17
CA LYS A 45 -4.14 -20.80 2.49
C LYS A 45 -4.26 -20.71 0.98
N TYR A 46 -5.44 -20.38 0.45
CA TYR A 46 -5.72 -20.36 -0.98
C TYR A 46 -6.01 -18.94 -1.46
N ASP A 47 -5.20 -18.44 -2.39
CA ASP A 47 -5.38 -17.13 -3.00
C ASP A 47 -5.27 -17.25 -4.52
N THR A 48 -6.25 -16.70 -5.24
CA THR A 48 -6.30 -16.77 -6.71
C THR A 48 -5.16 -16.00 -7.38
N VAL A 49 -4.73 -14.89 -6.77
CA VAL A 49 -3.69 -14.00 -7.34
C VAL A 49 -2.30 -14.44 -6.88
N HIS A 50 -2.18 -14.74 -5.59
CA HIS A 50 -0.88 -15.00 -4.94
C HIS A 50 -0.60 -16.49 -4.72
N GLY A 51 -1.44 -17.35 -5.28
CA GLY A 51 -1.33 -18.80 -5.16
C GLY A 51 -1.57 -19.36 -3.75
N THR A 52 -1.30 -20.65 -3.64
CA THR A 52 -1.39 -21.36 -2.35
C THR A 52 -0.22 -20.95 -1.46
N LEU A 53 -0.51 -20.53 -0.22
CA LEU A 53 0.50 -20.16 0.74
C LEU A 53 1.40 -21.36 1.06
N ASN A 54 2.71 -21.16 0.96
CA ASN A 54 3.73 -22.16 1.29
C ASN A 54 3.96 -22.24 2.81
N ALA A 55 2.91 -22.58 3.54
CA ALA A 55 2.91 -22.81 4.98
C ALA A 55 1.87 -23.89 5.32
N GLU A 56 2.06 -24.60 6.44
CA GLU A 56 1.02 -25.43 7.01
C GLU A 56 -0.03 -24.52 7.66
N VAL A 57 -1.27 -24.58 7.18
CA VAL A 57 -2.37 -23.74 7.68
C VAL A 57 -3.53 -24.64 8.09
N SER A 58 -3.95 -24.51 9.34
CA SER A 58 -5.15 -25.14 9.88
C SER A 58 -5.92 -24.15 10.74
N ALA A 59 -7.09 -24.55 11.23
CA ALA A 59 -7.91 -23.73 12.13
C ALA A 59 -8.44 -24.57 13.28
N ASN A 60 -8.50 -23.93 14.44
CA ASN A 60 -9.25 -24.39 15.61
C ASN A 60 -10.56 -23.58 15.68
N GLU A 61 -11.33 -23.74 16.75
CA GLU A 61 -12.60 -23.02 16.93
C GLU A 61 -12.42 -21.48 16.85
N ASN A 62 -11.37 -20.95 17.49
CA ASN A 62 -11.18 -19.51 17.68
C ASN A 62 -9.79 -19.01 17.25
N SER A 63 -9.07 -19.78 16.44
CA SER A 63 -7.68 -19.47 16.05
C SER A 63 -7.33 -20.07 14.69
N ILE A 64 -6.41 -19.41 13.98
CA ILE A 64 -5.69 -19.98 12.83
C ILE A 64 -4.36 -20.52 13.34
N VAL A 65 -3.91 -21.67 12.85
CA VAL A 65 -2.58 -22.20 13.15
C VAL A 65 -1.75 -22.18 11.88
N VAL A 66 -0.61 -21.49 11.91
CA VAL A 66 0.32 -21.37 10.76
C VAL A 66 1.71 -21.83 11.18
N ASN A 67 2.24 -22.87 10.52
CA ASN A 67 3.53 -23.49 10.85
C ASN A 67 3.64 -23.84 12.36
N GLY A 68 2.54 -24.35 12.94
CA GLY A 68 2.45 -24.70 14.36
C GLY A 68 2.26 -23.51 15.32
N LYS A 69 2.30 -22.26 14.86
CA LYS A 69 2.00 -21.08 15.67
C LYS A 69 0.51 -20.78 15.67
N GLU A 70 -0.07 -20.55 16.84
CA GLU A 70 -1.47 -20.18 16.99
C GLU A 70 -1.65 -18.65 16.92
N ILE A 71 -2.58 -18.20 16.09
CA ILE A 71 -2.97 -16.80 15.91
C ILE A 71 -4.44 -16.67 16.26
N LYS A 72 -4.76 -15.79 17.22
CA LYS A 72 -6.14 -15.64 17.69
C LYS A 72 -7.03 -15.04 16.59
N VAL A 73 -8.24 -15.57 16.45
CA VAL A 73 -9.31 -14.94 15.68
C VAL A 73 -10.37 -14.36 16.62
N ILE A 74 -10.74 -13.12 16.35
CA ILE A 74 -11.77 -12.34 17.05
C ILE A 74 -12.81 -11.92 16.01
N ALA A 75 -14.07 -11.83 16.43
CA ALA A 75 -15.17 -11.38 15.57
C ALA A 75 -15.97 -10.27 16.28
N GLU A 76 -15.35 -9.11 16.44
CA GLU A 76 -15.92 -7.93 17.09
C GLU A 76 -16.03 -6.76 16.09
N ARG A 77 -17.16 -6.04 16.15
CA ARG A 77 -17.48 -4.93 15.25
C ARG A 77 -16.94 -3.60 15.74
N ASP A 78 -16.91 -3.38 17.05
CA ASP A 78 -16.45 -2.14 17.66
C ASP A 78 -14.95 -2.22 17.98
N PRO A 79 -14.09 -1.42 17.32
CA PRO A 79 -12.66 -1.30 17.63
C PRO A 79 -12.31 -1.16 19.11
N ALA A 80 -13.16 -0.48 19.89
CA ALA A 80 -12.95 -0.23 21.30
C ALA A 80 -13.17 -1.45 22.21
N GLN A 81 -13.87 -2.47 21.72
CA GLN A 81 -14.14 -3.72 22.45
C GLN A 81 -13.14 -4.82 22.15
N LEU A 82 -12.16 -4.57 21.26
CA LEU A 82 -11.18 -5.57 20.87
C LEU A 82 -10.17 -5.81 21.99
N PRO A 83 -10.06 -7.06 22.51
CA PRO A 83 -9.17 -7.38 23.62
C PRO A 83 -7.72 -7.59 23.16
N TRP A 84 -7.16 -6.61 22.43
CA TRP A 84 -5.80 -6.67 21.89
C TRP A 84 -4.73 -6.92 22.95
N SER A 85 -4.95 -6.42 24.16
CA SER A 85 -4.03 -6.59 25.29
C SER A 85 -3.88 -8.03 25.76
N ASP A 86 -4.93 -8.85 25.63
CA ASP A 86 -4.89 -10.26 26.02
C ASP A 86 -3.91 -11.07 25.16
N TYR A 87 -3.59 -10.56 23.96
CA TYR A 87 -2.68 -11.18 23.00
C TYR A 87 -1.35 -10.43 22.87
N GLY A 88 -1.16 -9.37 23.66
CA GLY A 88 0.05 -8.55 23.67
C GLY A 88 0.30 -7.81 22.36
N VAL A 89 -0.74 -7.42 21.64
CA VAL A 89 -0.62 -6.61 20.41
C VAL A 89 -0.09 -5.23 20.77
N GLU A 90 0.95 -4.78 20.08
CA GLU A 90 1.59 -3.48 20.27
C GLU A 90 1.21 -2.47 19.17
N ILE A 91 1.05 -2.97 17.94
CA ILE A 91 0.57 -2.18 16.79
C ILE A 91 -0.66 -2.84 16.17
N VAL A 92 -1.69 -2.06 15.89
CA VAL A 92 -2.84 -2.54 15.09
C VAL A 92 -2.69 -2.07 13.64
N VAL A 93 -2.78 -3.01 12.71
CA VAL A 93 -2.97 -2.72 11.28
C VAL A 93 -4.47 -2.63 11.01
N GLU A 94 -4.96 -1.42 10.80
CA GLU A 94 -6.36 -1.13 10.46
C GLU A 94 -6.55 -1.25 8.95
N SER A 95 -7.04 -2.42 8.51
CA SER A 95 -7.24 -2.78 7.10
C SER A 95 -8.68 -3.13 6.74
N THR A 96 -9.66 -2.66 7.51
CA THR A 96 -11.09 -2.83 7.19
C THR A 96 -11.55 -1.88 6.07
N GLY A 97 -10.85 -0.77 5.89
CA GLY A 97 -11.26 0.34 5.02
C GLY A 97 -12.44 1.15 5.57
N ARG A 98 -12.90 0.88 6.80
CA ARG A 98 -14.01 1.59 7.45
C ARG A 98 -13.53 2.65 8.43
N PHE A 99 -12.51 2.34 9.22
CA PHE A 99 -11.99 3.21 10.28
C PHE A 99 -10.82 4.06 9.77
N THR A 100 -11.06 4.87 8.72
CA THR A 100 -10.03 5.68 8.06
C THR A 100 -9.91 7.11 8.62
N LYS A 101 -10.64 7.44 9.68
CA LYS A 101 -10.48 8.69 10.42
C LYS A 101 -9.71 8.43 11.70
N LYS A 102 -8.86 9.36 12.13
CA LYS A 102 -8.11 9.21 13.39
C LYS A 102 -9.01 8.87 14.57
N ALA A 103 -10.11 9.60 14.75
CA ALA A 103 -11.08 9.39 15.84
C ALA A 103 -11.72 7.99 15.86
N ASP A 104 -11.73 7.29 14.73
CA ASP A 104 -12.23 5.93 14.62
C ASP A 104 -11.13 4.89 14.84
N ALA A 105 -9.95 5.11 14.27
CA ALA A 105 -8.80 4.22 14.41
C ALA A 105 -8.18 4.26 15.81
N GLU A 106 -8.20 5.43 16.47
CA GLU A 106 -7.64 5.60 17.82
C GLU A 106 -8.38 4.79 18.89
N LYS A 107 -9.58 4.29 18.59
CA LYS A 107 -10.34 3.38 19.46
C LYS A 107 -9.60 2.05 19.71
N HIS A 108 -8.64 1.69 18.86
CA HIS A 108 -7.76 0.55 19.11
C HIS A 108 -6.68 0.81 20.16
N LEU A 109 -6.34 2.08 20.42
CA LEU A 109 -5.29 2.44 21.37
C LEU A 109 -5.71 2.13 22.80
N GLY A 110 -4.75 1.73 23.62
CA GLY A 110 -4.97 1.40 25.03
C GLY A 110 -4.30 0.09 25.42
N GLY A 111 -4.06 -0.08 26.72
CA GLY A 111 -3.36 -1.25 27.26
C GLY A 111 -2.00 -1.48 26.58
N SER A 112 -1.83 -2.62 25.91
CA SER A 112 -0.61 -2.95 25.15
C SER A 112 -0.50 -2.23 23.81
N VAL A 113 -1.62 -1.82 23.19
CA VAL A 113 -1.61 -1.19 21.87
C VAL A 113 -1.12 0.24 22.00
N LYS A 114 0.03 0.53 21.40
CA LYS A 114 0.67 1.85 21.40
C LYS A 114 0.42 2.60 20.10
N LYS A 115 0.32 1.87 18.99
CA LYS A 115 0.25 2.47 17.65
C LYS A 115 -0.82 1.83 16.78
N VAL A 116 -1.31 2.59 15.80
CA VAL A 116 -2.24 2.13 14.76
C VAL A 116 -1.73 2.57 13.40
N ILE A 117 -1.68 1.64 12.45
CA ILE A 117 -1.37 1.89 11.04
C ILE A 117 -2.65 1.71 10.22
N ILE A 118 -3.17 2.80 9.65
CA ILE A 118 -4.30 2.76 8.72
C ILE A 118 -3.78 2.37 7.34
N SER A 119 -4.30 1.27 6.77
CA SER A 119 -3.88 0.72 5.48
C SER A 119 -4.62 1.38 4.27
N ALA A 120 -4.91 2.67 4.38
CA ALA A 120 -5.59 3.48 3.37
C ALA A 120 -5.31 4.97 3.62
N PRO A 121 -5.56 5.86 2.63
CA PRO A 121 -5.59 7.30 2.89
C PRO A 121 -6.54 7.62 4.04
N ALA A 122 -6.03 8.34 5.03
CA ALA A 122 -6.77 8.66 6.23
C ALA A 122 -7.24 10.13 6.24
N SER A 123 -7.93 10.50 7.32
CA SER A 123 -8.27 11.89 7.60
C SER A 123 -7.96 12.19 9.06
N ASP A 124 -7.33 13.35 9.27
CA ASP A 124 -6.89 13.86 10.57
C ASP A 124 -5.94 12.91 11.31
N GLU A 125 -5.27 12.00 10.60
CA GLU A 125 -4.18 11.17 11.13
C GLU A 125 -3.00 12.03 11.58
N ASP A 126 -2.15 11.49 12.45
CA ASP A 126 -0.98 12.22 12.96
C ASP A 126 0.01 12.52 11.84
N ILE A 127 0.24 11.53 10.98
CA ILE A 127 1.09 11.65 9.80
C ILE A 127 0.71 10.58 8.75
N THR A 128 0.78 10.97 7.48
CA THR A 128 0.84 10.01 6.37
C THR A 128 2.30 9.71 6.06
N VAL A 129 2.66 8.43 6.02
CA VAL A 129 4.02 7.95 5.78
C VAL A 129 4.08 7.12 4.49
N VAL A 130 5.10 7.38 3.69
CA VAL A 130 5.58 6.52 2.60
C VAL A 130 7.05 6.17 2.88
N MET A 131 7.33 4.87 3.03
CA MET A 131 8.68 4.36 3.28
C MET A 131 9.64 4.75 2.15
N GLY A 132 10.86 5.16 2.52
CA GLY A 132 11.86 5.69 1.59
C GLY A 132 11.63 7.14 1.14
N VAL A 133 10.48 7.74 1.47
CA VAL A 133 10.15 9.13 1.07
C VAL A 133 10.19 10.07 2.29
N ASN A 134 9.25 9.91 3.22
CA ASN A 134 9.11 10.81 4.38
C ASN A 134 9.02 10.07 5.72
N HIS A 135 9.31 8.77 5.73
CA HIS A 135 9.30 7.95 6.95
C HIS A 135 10.17 8.49 8.09
N GLU A 136 11.19 9.29 7.80
CA GLU A 136 12.03 9.95 8.81
C GLU A 136 11.31 11.08 9.57
N ASP A 137 10.21 11.61 9.03
CA ASP A 137 9.35 12.61 9.69
C ASP A 137 8.47 11.99 10.78
N TYR A 138 8.48 10.67 10.93
CA TYR A 138 7.76 9.98 11.99
C TYR A 138 8.38 10.31 13.37
N ASP A 139 7.59 10.95 14.23
CA ASP A 139 7.91 11.21 15.63
C ASP A 139 7.17 10.22 16.54
N ALA A 140 7.92 9.28 17.12
CA ALA A 140 7.40 8.27 18.03
C ALA A 140 6.67 8.85 19.26
N ALA A 141 7.03 10.04 19.73
CA ALA A 141 6.39 10.63 20.91
C ALA A 141 4.99 11.20 20.60
N ASN A 142 4.78 11.66 19.37
CA ASN A 142 3.59 12.42 18.99
C ASN A 142 2.68 11.69 17.99
N HIS A 143 3.21 10.74 17.23
CA HIS A 143 2.45 10.03 16.19
C HIS A 143 2.07 8.62 16.67
N ASN A 144 0.78 8.43 16.94
CA ASN A 144 0.21 7.16 17.39
C ASN A 144 -0.71 6.53 16.36
N VAL A 145 -1.43 7.35 15.58
CA VAL A 145 -2.31 6.90 14.51
C VAL A 145 -1.78 7.44 13.20
N VAL A 146 -1.17 6.55 12.41
CA VAL A 146 -0.49 6.90 11.16
C VAL A 146 -1.20 6.28 9.96
N SER A 147 -1.12 6.90 8.80
CA SER A 147 -1.57 6.31 7.54
C SER A 147 -0.37 5.85 6.73
N ASN A 148 -0.44 4.64 6.16
CA ASN A 148 0.53 4.18 5.16
C ASN A 148 0.15 4.65 3.74
N ALA A 149 -0.62 5.73 3.62
CA ALA A 149 -1.18 6.25 2.38
C ALA A 149 -1.97 5.20 1.57
N SER A 150 -1.95 5.29 0.23
CA SER A 150 -2.46 4.26 -0.69
C SER A 150 -1.33 3.56 -1.45
N CYS A 151 -1.64 2.41 -2.07
CA CYS A 151 -0.74 1.71 -2.99
C CYS A 151 -0.27 2.62 -4.14
N THR A 152 -1.17 3.38 -4.77
CA THR A 152 -0.79 4.34 -5.83
C THR A 152 0.09 5.47 -5.31
N THR A 153 -0.10 5.93 -4.06
CA THR A 153 0.78 6.97 -3.47
C THR A 153 2.17 6.41 -3.19
N ASN A 154 2.25 5.17 -2.67
CA ASN A 154 3.51 4.44 -2.48
C ASN A 154 4.23 4.17 -3.80
N CYS A 155 3.51 4.01 -4.91
CA CYS A 155 4.10 3.93 -6.24
C CYS A 155 4.59 5.31 -6.73
N LEU A 156 3.74 6.33 -6.69
CA LEU A 156 4.03 7.64 -7.27
C LEU A 156 5.11 8.43 -6.53
N ALA A 157 5.06 8.44 -5.19
CA ALA A 157 5.91 9.32 -4.39
C ALA A 157 7.43 9.04 -4.55
N PRO A 158 7.94 7.80 -4.54
CA PRO A 158 9.37 7.53 -4.68
C PRO A 158 9.96 8.08 -5.97
N PHE A 159 9.33 7.86 -7.13
CA PHE A 159 9.89 8.36 -8.39
C PHE A 159 9.58 9.84 -8.63
N ALA A 160 8.49 10.37 -8.06
CA ALA A 160 8.26 11.82 -8.03
C ALA A 160 9.34 12.55 -7.21
N LYS A 161 9.80 11.98 -6.08
CA LYS A 161 10.93 12.48 -5.30
C LYS A 161 12.18 12.59 -6.18
N VAL A 162 12.54 11.50 -6.87
CA VAL A 162 13.72 11.47 -7.76
C VAL A 162 13.64 12.55 -8.85
N LEU A 163 12.51 12.65 -9.55
CA LEU A 163 12.32 13.67 -10.58
C LEU A 163 12.43 15.10 -10.02
N ASN A 164 11.80 15.34 -8.86
CA ASN A 164 11.80 16.65 -8.25
C ASN A 164 13.18 17.08 -7.76
N GLU A 165 13.91 16.20 -7.08
CA GLU A 165 15.24 16.52 -6.54
C GLU A 165 16.29 16.70 -7.65
N LYS A 166 16.24 15.88 -8.71
CA LYS A 166 17.22 15.95 -9.80
C LYS A 166 16.92 17.06 -10.79
N PHE A 167 15.65 17.22 -11.16
CA PHE A 167 15.26 18.03 -12.31
C PHE A 167 14.28 19.16 -11.98
N GLY A 168 13.67 19.16 -10.80
CA GLY A 168 12.62 20.11 -10.41
C GLY A 168 11.32 19.81 -11.13
N VAL A 169 10.27 19.45 -10.39
CA VAL A 169 8.94 19.29 -10.97
C VAL A 169 8.23 20.64 -10.97
N LYS A 170 7.80 21.10 -12.14
CA LYS A 170 7.00 22.32 -12.29
C LYS A 170 5.52 22.03 -12.13
N ARG A 171 5.00 21.07 -12.89
CA ARG A 171 3.61 20.56 -12.81
C ARG A 171 3.48 19.24 -13.54
N GLY A 172 2.50 18.42 -13.17
CA GLY A 172 2.27 17.14 -13.83
C GLY A 172 0.86 16.60 -13.64
N MET A 173 0.49 15.68 -14.53
CA MET A 173 -0.76 14.94 -14.48
C MET A 173 -0.45 13.46 -14.48
N MET A 174 -1.10 12.71 -13.60
CA MET A 174 -0.97 11.26 -13.56
C MET A 174 -2.28 10.55 -13.86
N THR A 175 -2.17 9.39 -14.50
CA THR A 175 -3.25 8.41 -14.61
C THR A 175 -2.75 7.11 -14.04
N THR A 176 -3.50 6.50 -13.11
CA THR A 176 -3.23 5.10 -12.77
C THR A 176 -4.16 4.18 -13.54
N ILE A 177 -3.58 3.23 -14.27
CA ILE A 177 -4.28 2.10 -14.87
C ILE A 177 -4.23 1.02 -13.80
N HIS A 178 -5.34 0.83 -13.11
CA HIS A 178 -5.36 0.10 -11.86
C HIS A 178 -6.21 -1.15 -11.97
N SER A 179 -5.68 -2.28 -11.50
CA SER A 179 -6.47 -3.50 -11.33
C SER A 179 -7.74 -3.25 -10.50
N TYR A 180 -8.80 -4.02 -10.74
CA TYR A 180 -10.01 -3.86 -9.94
C TYR A 180 -9.77 -4.26 -8.48
N THR A 181 -10.65 -3.81 -7.61
CA THR A 181 -10.60 -4.01 -6.15
C THR A 181 -11.97 -4.45 -5.67
N ASN A 182 -12.09 -4.82 -4.39
CA ASN A 182 -13.37 -5.18 -3.78
C ASN A 182 -14.42 -4.04 -3.77
N ASP A 183 -14.02 -2.80 -4.10
CA ASP A 183 -14.95 -1.67 -4.24
C ASP A 183 -15.68 -1.67 -5.60
N GLN A 184 -15.19 -2.42 -6.59
CA GLN A 184 -15.89 -2.62 -7.86
C GLN A 184 -16.85 -3.81 -7.78
N GLN A 185 -17.89 -3.79 -8.60
CA GLN A 185 -18.93 -4.82 -8.59
C GLN A 185 -18.65 -5.93 -9.61
N ILE A 186 -18.93 -7.19 -9.25
CA ILE A 186 -18.81 -8.31 -10.18
C ILE A 186 -19.82 -8.16 -11.34
N LEU A 187 -21.05 -7.77 -11.01
CA LEU A 187 -22.13 -7.47 -11.94
C LEU A 187 -22.69 -6.08 -11.66
N ASP A 188 -23.54 -5.56 -12.54
CA ASP A 188 -24.14 -4.23 -12.36
C ASP A 188 -24.97 -4.18 -11.05
N LEU A 189 -24.51 -3.40 -10.05
CA LEU A 189 -25.08 -3.32 -8.70
C LEU A 189 -25.01 -1.88 -8.13
N PRO A 190 -25.90 -1.49 -7.21
CA PRO A 190 -25.91 -0.13 -6.66
C PRO A 190 -24.57 0.28 -6.02
N HIS A 191 -24.08 1.46 -6.40
CA HIS A 191 -22.88 2.07 -5.83
C HIS A 191 -22.96 3.60 -5.92
N LYS A 192 -22.34 4.32 -4.96
CA LYS A 192 -22.37 5.80 -4.90
C LYS A 192 -21.68 6.47 -6.10
N ASP A 193 -20.64 5.83 -6.62
CA ASP A 193 -20.02 6.15 -7.92
C ASP A 193 -20.65 5.22 -8.96
N LEU A 194 -21.53 5.77 -9.81
CA LEU A 194 -22.26 5.03 -10.84
C LEU A 194 -21.36 4.34 -11.88
N ARG A 195 -20.10 4.76 -12.01
CA ARG A 195 -19.16 4.08 -12.90
C ARG A 195 -18.66 2.79 -12.26
N ARG A 196 -18.40 2.80 -10.95
CA ARG A 196 -18.02 1.60 -10.17
C ARG A 196 -19.18 0.64 -9.91
N ALA A 197 -20.41 1.07 -10.19
CA ALA A 197 -21.60 0.23 -10.19
C ALA A 197 -21.63 -0.80 -11.33
N ARG A 198 -20.77 -0.66 -12.35
CA ARG A 198 -20.75 -1.52 -13.54
C ARG A 198 -19.83 -2.73 -13.36
N ALA A 199 -20.16 -3.83 -14.04
CA ALA A 199 -19.41 -5.09 -14.01
C ALA A 199 -17.90 -4.89 -14.27
N ALA A 200 -17.08 -5.18 -13.26
CA ALA A 200 -15.64 -4.86 -13.23
C ALA A 200 -14.82 -5.61 -14.28
N ALA A 201 -15.18 -6.87 -14.54
CA ALA A 201 -14.44 -7.75 -15.45
C ALA A 201 -14.66 -7.41 -16.95
N GLU A 202 -15.60 -6.52 -17.27
CA GLU A 202 -16.00 -6.20 -18.65
C GLU A 202 -15.70 -4.74 -19.04
N ASN A 203 -15.22 -3.91 -18.09
CA ASN A 203 -15.15 -2.47 -18.28
C ASN A 203 -13.79 -1.88 -17.95
N MET A 204 -13.41 -0.85 -18.71
CA MET A 204 -12.47 0.17 -18.26
C MET A 204 -13.26 1.28 -17.55
N ILE A 205 -13.03 1.50 -16.27
CA ILE A 205 -13.88 2.36 -15.43
C ILE A 205 -13.11 3.62 -15.00
N PRO A 206 -13.36 4.79 -15.61
CA PRO A 206 -12.71 6.03 -15.20
C PRO A 206 -13.22 6.49 -13.83
N THR A 207 -12.34 6.76 -12.88
CA THR A 207 -12.70 7.18 -11.52
C THR A 207 -11.68 8.16 -10.95
N SER A 208 -12.02 8.77 -9.82
CA SER A 208 -11.11 9.66 -9.10
C SER A 208 -10.07 8.85 -8.32
N THR A 209 -8.90 9.45 -8.13
CA THR A 209 -7.87 8.99 -7.20
C THR A 209 -7.40 10.16 -6.34
N GLY A 210 -7.16 9.90 -5.06
CA GLY A 210 -6.53 10.86 -4.15
C GLY A 210 -5.01 10.86 -4.22
N ALA A 211 -4.39 9.94 -4.96
CA ALA A 211 -2.96 9.66 -4.84
C ALA A 211 -2.08 10.87 -5.18
N ALA A 212 -2.34 11.55 -6.29
CA ALA A 212 -1.56 12.74 -6.66
C ALA A 212 -1.66 13.88 -5.63
N LYS A 213 -2.82 14.01 -4.97
CA LYS A 213 -3.01 14.97 -3.87
C LYS A 213 -2.31 14.50 -2.59
N ALA A 214 -2.32 13.20 -2.31
CA ALA A 214 -1.66 12.60 -1.16
C ALA A 214 -0.13 12.66 -1.25
N VAL A 215 0.44 12.73 -2.46
CA VAL A 215 1.88 13.01 -2.64
C VAL A 215 2.28 14.31 -1.96
N ALA A 216 1.42 15.33 -1.94
CA ALA A 216 1.71 16.60 -1.26
C ALA A 216 1.79 16.49 0.27
N LEU A 217 1.29 15.38 0.87
CA LEU A 217 1.42 15.12 2.30
C LEU A 217 2.80 14.56 2.65
N VAL A 218 3.46 13.89 1.69
CA VAL A 218 4.78 13.24 1.89
C VAL A 218 5.92 13.94 1.16
N LEU A 219 5.60 14.79 0.18
CA LEU A 219 6.52 15.68 -0.54
C LEU A 219 5.87 17.07 -0.61
N PRO A 220 5.93 17.87 0.47
CA PRO A 220 5.23 19.15 0.58
C PRO A 220 5.59 20.16 -0.53
N GLU A 221 6.80 20.08 -1.07
CA GLU A 221 7.28 20.90 -2.18
C GLU A 221 6.58 20.61 -3.53
N LEU A 222 5.86 19.49 -3.63
CA LEU A 222 5.00 19.12 -4.76
C LEU A 222 3.53 19.55 -4.57
N LYS A 223 3.20 20.23 -3.48
CA LYS A 223 1.83 20.69 -3.19
C LYS A 223 1.29 21.57 -4.31
N GLY A 224 0.17 21.13 -4.90
CA GLY A 224 -0.50 21.83 -6.00
C GLY A 224 0.14 21.63 -7.38
N LYS A 225 1.28 20.92 -7.47
CA LYS A 225 1.97 20.66 -8.74
C LYS A 225 1.49 19.40 -9.45
N LEU A 226 1.01 18.41 -8.69
CA LEU A 226 0.52 17.14 -9.23
C LEU A 226 -0.99 16.98 -9.06
N ASN A 227 -1.64 16.46 -10.09
CA ASN A 227 -3.03 16.02 -10.04
C ASN A 227 -3.21 14.76 -10.88
N GLY A 228 -4.38 14.11 -10.84
CA GLY A 228 -4.57 12.90 -11.62
C GLY A 228 -5.92 12.21 -11.50
N GLY A 229 -6.03 11.13 -12.26
CA GLY A 229 -7.20 10.25 -12.31
C GLY A 229 -6.82 8.78 -12.28
N ALA A 230 -7.83 7.91 -12.32
CA ALA A 230 -7.63 6.47 -12.41
C ALA A 230 -8.56 5.87 -13.46
N VAL A 231 -8.13 4.76 -14.06
CA VAL A 231 -8.97 3.86 -14.86
C VAL A 231 -8.84 2.48 -14.25
N ARG A 232 -9.96 1.91 -13.76
CA ARG A 232 -9.97 0.51 -13.32
C ARG A 232 -10.06 -0.38 -14.54
N VAL A 233 -9.27 -1.45 -14.58
CA VAL A 233 -9.19 -2.39 -15.71
C VAL A 233 -9.44 -3.83 -15.24
N PRO A 234 -9.84 -4.75 -16.15
CA PRO A 234 -10.25 -6.12 -15.78
C PRO A 234 -9.04 -7.05 -15.50
N THR A 235 -8.01 -6.54 -14.83
CA THR A 235 -6.91 -7.32 -14.26
C THR A 235 -7.11 -7.43 -12.75
N ALA A 236 -6.78 -8.59 -12.19
CA ALA A 236 -7.04 -8.89 -10.77
C ALA A 236 -5.98 -8.31 -9.83
N ASN A 237 -4.77 -8.07 -10.33
CA ASN A 237 -3.67 -7.49 -9.56
C ASN A 237 -2.63 -6.87 -10.50
N VAL A 238 -1.72 -6.11 -9.88
CA VAL A 238 -0.73 -5.25 -10.52
C VAL A 238 -1.38 -4.07 -11.22
N SER A 239 -0.80 -2.91 -11.00
CA SER A 239 -1.26 -1.65 -11.51
C SER A 239 -0.08 -0.84 -12.03
N LEU A 240 -0.39 0.19 -12.80
CA LEU A 240 0.59 1.05 -13.44
C LEU A 240 0.25 2.52 -13.15
N VAL A 241 1.26 3.32 -12.86
CA VAL A 241 1.18 4.78 -12.86
C VAL A 241 1.80 5.29 -14.15
N ASP A 242 1.05 6.13 -14.85
CA ASP A 242 1.51 6.96 -15.94
C ASP A 242 1.60 8.41 -15.43
N LEU A 243 2.80 8.96 -15.35
CA LEU A 243 3.03 10.36 -14.98
C LEU A 243 3.57 11.12 -16.19
N VAL A 244 2.86 12.18 -16.59
CA VAL A 244 3.36 13.19 -17.54
C VAL A 244 3.65 14.47 -16.77
N VAL A 245 4.87 14.97 -16.85
CA VAL A 245 5.36 16.07 -16.02
C VAL A 245 6.20 17.06 -16.82
N GLU A 246 6.02 18.34 -16.56
CA GLU A 246 6.90 19.42 -17.01
C GLU A 246 7.97 19.64 -15.93
N LEU A 247 9.24 19.54 -16.31
CA LEU A 247 10.40 19.75 -15.44
C LEU A 247 10.96 21.18 -15.58
N ASP A 248 11.68 21.64 -14.57
CA ASP A 248 12.35 22.95 -14.58
C ASP A 248 13.67 22.93 -15.38
N LYS A 249 14.15 21.75 -15.78
CA LYS A 249 15.36 21.53 -16.58
C LYS A 249 15.04 20.80 -17.88
N GLU A 250 15.81 21.08 -18.92
CA GLU A 250 15.89 20.21 -20.10
C GLU A 250 16.67 18.94 -19.75
N VAL A 251 16.20 17.80 -20.26
CA VAL A 251 16.72 16.47 -19.99
C VAL A 251 16.67 15.58 -21.24
N THR A 252 17.41 14.48 -21.23
CA THR A 252 17.22 13.36 -22.17
C THR A 252 16.60 12.14 -21.49
N VAL A 253 16.15 11.16 -22.29
CA VAL A 253 15.65 9.88 -21.77
C VAL A 253 16.72 9.17 -20.92
N GLU A 254 17.98 9.20 -21.38
CA GLU A 254 19.11 8.57 -20.72
C GLU A 254 19.39 9.21 -19.35
N GLU A 255 19.30 10.54 -19.23
CA GLU A 255 19.50 11.25 -17.97
C GLU A 255 18.41 10.92 -16.95
N VAL A 256 17.15 10.88 -17.39
CA VAL A 256 16.00 10.52 -16.54
C VAL A 256 16.13 9.07 -16.06
N ASN A 257 16.40 8.14 -16.97
CA ASN A 257 16.55 6.73 -16.64
C ASN A 257 17.78 6.46 -15.74
N ALA A 258 18.90 7.15 -15.98
CA ALA A 258 20.08 7.05 -15.12
C ALA A 258 19.79 7.54 -13.69
N ALA A 259 19.01 8.62 -13.53
CA ALA A 259 18.60 9.09 -12.22
C ALA A 259 17.74 8.06 -11.46
N PHE A 260 16.79 7.42 -12.15
CA PHE A 260 15.97 6.37 -11.55
C PHE A 260 16.78 5.13 -11.18
N LYS A 261 17.66 4.67 -12.08
CA LYS A 261 18.54 3.53 -11.83
C LYS A 261 19.44 3.78 -10.61
N ALA A 262 20.06 4.96 -10.53
CA ALA A 262 20.90 5.32 -9.40
C ALA A 262 20.12 5.38 -8.07
N ALA A 263 18.87 5.89 -8.09
CA ALA A 263 18.03 5.91 -6.90
C ALA A 263 17.59 4.50 -6.47
N ALA A 264 17.20 3.65 -7.42
CA ALA A 264 16.80 2.26 -7.20
C ALA A 264 17.95 1.38 -6.66
N GLU A 265 19.18 1.61 -7.13
CA GLU A 265 20.38 0.90 -6.66
C GLU A 265 20.98 1.51 -5.37
N GLY A 266 20.49 2.69 -4.97
CA GLY A 266 21.03 3.51 -3.89
C GLY A 266 20.00 3.81 -2.80
N GLU A 267 19.62 5.08 -2.67
CA GLU A 267 18.84 5.60 -1.53
C GLU A 267 17.42 5.00 -1.42
N LEU A 268 16.84 4.53 -2.53
CA LEU A 268 15.50 3.92 -2.60
C LEU A 268 15.56 2.42 -2.85
N LYS A 269 16.68 1.75 -2.54
CA LYS A 269 16.80 0.31 -2.66
C LYS A 269 15.67 -0.39 -1.90
N ASP A 270 15.11 -1.45 -2.51
CA ASP A 270 13.97 -2.24 -2.01
C ASP A 270 12.62 -1.48 -1.93
N ILE A 271 12.60 -0.20 -2.32
CA ILE A 271 11.40 0.65 -2.45
C ILE A 271 11.11 0.95 -3.93
N LEU A 272 12.13 1.40 -4.67
CA LEU A 272 12.08 1.70 -6.10
C LEU A 272 12.87 0.64 -6.87
N GLY A 273 12.21 -0.05 -7.79
CA GLY A 273 12.83 -0.89 -8.81
C GLY A 273 13.04 -0.13 -10.13
N TYR A 274 13.87 -0.70 -10.98
CA TYR A 274 14.15 -0.20 -12.33
C TYR A 274 14.30 -1.40 -13.28
N SER A 275 13.60 -1.39 -14.41
CA SER A 275 13.61 -2.47 -15.38
C SER A 275 13.82 -1.95 -16.80
N GLU A 276 14.73 -2.60 -17.52
CA GLU A 276 14.96 -2.42 -18.96
C GLU A 276 14.40 -3.60 -19.78
N GLU A 277 13.70 -4.52 -19.11
CA GLU A 277 13.11 -5.71 -19.73
C GLU A 277 11.71 -5.41 -20.30
N PRO A 278 11.32 -6.00 -21.44
CA PRO A 278 10.01 -5.80 -22.06
C PRO A 278 8.91 -6.61 -21.35
N LEU A 279 8.63 -6.27 -20.09
CA LEU A 279 7.69 -6.97 -19.21
C LEU A 279 6.27 -6.40 -19.28
N VAL A 280 5.30 -7.17 -18.75
CA VAL A 280 3.90 -6.78 -18.63
C VAL A 280 3.39 -6.96 -17.19
N SER A 281 2.12 -6.63 -16.92
CA SER A 281 1.58 -6.57 -15.56
C SER A 281 1.82 -7.83 -14.73
N ILE A 282 1.57 -9.02 -15.28
CA ILE A 282 1.67 -10.28 -14.53
C ILE A 282 3.09 -10.57 -14.03
N ASP A 283 4.12 -10.05 -14.71
CA ASP A 283 5.53 -10.27 -14.36
C ASP A 283 5.91 -9.55 -13.05
N TYR A 284 5.11 -8.56 -12.63
CA TYR A 284 5.28 -7.86 -11.35
C TYR A 284 4.39 -8.42 -10.24
N ASN A 285 3.63 -9.49 -10.47
CA ASN A 285 2.80 -10.10 -9.43
C ASN A 285 3.69 -10.75 -8.35
N GLY A 286 3.50 -10.35 -7.10
CA GLY A 286 4.38 -10.74 -6.00
C GLY A 286 5.61 -9.83 -5.84
N CYS A 287 5.77 -8.78 -6.66
CA CYS A 287 6.85 -7.81 -6.50
C CYS A 287 6.69 -7.07 -5.17
N THR A 288 7.76 -7.01 -4.38
CA THR A 288 7.78 -6.37 -3.06
C THR A 288 8.12 -4.88 -3.13
N ASN A 289 8.62 -4.37 -4.26
CA ASN A 289 8.90 -2.94 -4.43
C ASN A 289 7.59 -2.14 -4.45
N SER A 290 7.65 -0.89 -4.00
CA SER A 290 6.50 0.04 -4.04
C SER A 290 6.23 0.56 -5.46
N SER A 291 7.30 0.68 -6.24
CA SER A 291 7.34 1.29 -7.57
C SER A 291 8.43 0.60 -8.38
N THR A 292 8.20 0.27 -9.64
CA THR A 292 9.23 -0.26 -10.55
C THR A 292 9.15 0.47 -11.89
N ILE A 293 10.19 1.24 -12.21
CA ILE A 293 10.27 2.03 -13.45
C ILE A 293 10.36 1.11 -14.66
N ASP A 294 9.50 1.37 -15.64
CA ASP A 294 9.55 0.79 -16.99
C ASP A 294 10.41 1.70 -17.88
N ALA A 295 11.71 1.43 -17.93
CA ALA A 295 12.69 2.32 -18.54
C ALA A 295 12.53 2.44 -20.06
N LEU A 296 12.00 1.38 -20.70
CA LEU A 296 11.71 1.36 -22.14
C LEU A 296 10.57 2.30 -22.52
N SER A 297 9.72 2.67 -21.54
CA SER A 297 8.55 3.52 -21.74
C SER A 297 8.80 4.99 -21.38
N THR A 298 9.99 5.36 -20.92
CA THR A 298 10.36 6.75 -20.65
C THR A 298 10.38 7.56 -21.95
N MET A 299 9.69 8.69 -21.96
CA MET A 299 9.65 9.60 -23.12
C MET A 299 9.99 11.01 -22.69
N VAL A 300 10.70 11.75 -23.56
CA VAL A 300 10.94 13.18 -23.40
C VAL A 300 10.46 13.89 -24.66
N MET A 301 9.65 14.93 -24.48
CA MET A 301 9.14 15.79 -25.53
C MET A 301 9.58 17.23 -25.24
N GLU A 302 10.09 17.91 -26.27
CA GLU A 302 10.57 19.31 -26.19
C GLU A 302 11.56 19.55 -25.04
N GLY A 303 12.38 18.54 -24.70
CA GLY A 303 13.44 18.62 -23.71
C GLY A 303 12.98 18.59 -22.24
N ASN A 304 11.78 19.05 -21.89
CA ASN A 304 11.37 19.16 -20.48
C ASN A 304 9.99 18.57 -20.15
N MET A 305 9.25 18.05 -21.13
CA MET A 305 8.02 17.30 -20.89
C MET A 305 8.31 15.81 -20.88
N VAL A 306 8.28 15.21 -19.70
CA VAL A 306 8.69 13.81 -19.47
C VAL A 306 7.47 12.96 -19.17
N LYS A 307 7.40 11.78 -19.80
CA LYS A 307 6.47 10.71 -19.45
C LYS A 307 7.25 9.56 -18.81
N VAL A 308 6.78 9.09 -17.65
CA VAL A 308 7.34 7.93 -16.94
C VAL A 308 6.22 6.97 -16.61
N LEU A 309 6.46 5.68 -16.89
CA LEU A 309 5.60 4.59 -16.44
C LEU A 309 6.26 3.86 -15.27
N SER A 310 5.48 3.56 -14.24
CA SER A 310 5.91 2.74 -13.10
C SER A 310 4.89 1.68 -12.73
N TRP A 311 5.33 0.43 -12.68
CA TRP A 311 4.54 -0.72 -12.25
C TRP A 311 4.54 -0.85 -10.73
N TYR A 312 3.46 -1.39 -10.19
CA TYR A 312 3.38 -1.75 -8.77
C TYR A 312 2.38 -2.88 -8.55
N ASP A 313 2.78 -3.88 -7.78
CA ASP A 313 1.81 -4.80 -7.19
C ASP A 313 1.06 -4.04 -6.09
N ASN A 314 -0.18 -3.65 -6.39
CA ASN A 314 -1.01 -2.85 -5.50
C ASN A 314 -1.41 -3.58 -4.21
N GLU A 315 -1.07 -4.86 -4.05
CA GLU A 315 -1.28 -5.62 -2.84
C GLU A 315 0.03 -6.04 -2.18
N THR A 316 0.92 -6.73 -2.90
CA THR A 316 2.16 -7.27 -2.34
C THR A 316 3.11 -6.16 -1.91
N GLY A 317 3.43 -5.23 -2.83
CA GLY A 317 4.31 -4.10 -2.52
C GLY A 317 3.76 -3.26 -1.39
N TYR A 318 2.46 -2.92 -1.44
CA TYR A 318 1.80 -2.14 -0.39
C TYR A 318 1.80 -2.85 0.97
N SER A 319 1.54 -4.16 1.01
CA SER A 319 1.50 -4.92 2.26
C SER A 319 2.88 -5.05 2.89
N ASN A 320 3.94 -5.18 2.08
CA ASN A 320 5.32 -5.12 2.59
C ASN A 320 5.62 -3.74 3.18
N ARG A 321 5.16 -2.65 2.57
CA ARG A 321 5.30 -1.30 3.16
C ARG A 321 4.60 -1.14 4.51
N VAL A 322 3.45 -1.78 4.71
CA VAL A 322 2.78 -1.79 6.03
C VAL A 322 3.64 -2.51 7.07
N VAL A 323 4.24 -3.66 6.71
CA VAL A 323 5.13 -4.42 7.60
C VAL A 323 6.42 -3.63 7.90
N ASP A 324 7.02 -3.02 6.88
CA ASP A 324 8.23 -2.19 7.03
C ASP A 324 7.95 -0.99 7.94
N LEU A 325 6.79 -0.34 7.80
CA LEU A 325 6.39 0.76 8.67
C LEU A 325 6.19 0.30 10.12
N ALA A 326 5.58 -0.87 10.35
CA ALA A 326 5.43 -1.43 11.69
C ALA A 326 6.79 -1.72 12.36
N ALA A 327 7.72 -2.32 11.61
CA ALA A 327 9.09 -2.56 12.06
C ALA A 327 9.81 -1.24 12.37
N TYR A 328 9.72 -0.26 11.47
CA TYR A 328 10.35 1.06 11.62
C TYR A 328 9.83 1.81 12.85
N MET A 329 8.51 1.88 13.03
CA MET A 329 7.90 2.53 14.20
C MET A 329 8.37 1.90 15.51
N THR A 330 8.54 0.58 15.52
CA THR A 330 9.06 -0.11 16.71
C THR A 330 10.53 0.19 16.96
N ALA A 331 11.35 0.22 15.92
CA ALA A 331 12.77 0.58 16.03
C ALA A 331 12.97 2.03 16.55
N LYS A 332 12.02 2.93 16.26
CA LYS A 332 12.00 4.30 16.79
C LYS A 332 11.43 4.43 18.20
N GLY A 333 10.72 3.41 18.68
CA GLY A 333 10.05 3.38 19.98
C GLY A 333 8.52 3.43 19.84
N LEU A 334 7.85 2.60 20.64
CA LEU A 334 6.40 2.52 20.77
C LEU A 334 5.88 3.34 21.94
#